data_AF-A0A5S5BY99-F1
#
_entry.id   AF-A0A5S5BY99-F1
#
_cell.length_a   1.000
_cell.length_b   1.000
_cell.length_c   1.000
_cell.angle_alpha   90.00
_cell.angle_beta   90.00
_cell.angle_gamma   90.00
#
_symmetry.space_group_name_H-M   'P 1'
#
loop_
_entity.id
_entity.type
_entity.pdbx_description
1 polymer ?
#
loop_
_entity_poly.entity_id
_entity_poly.type
_entity_poly.pdbx_seq_one_letter_code
_entity_poly.pdbx_strand_id
1 'polypeptide(L)'
;MKKFITYIAIFCLLSCSSDDQDKQNSISIQLNFDQISEYANDYTFSDFKIKIYSTKEDYFNETNPVFSGDFDTTGAISISENIAAKSYYVDIYSTDKVLSNWEPSDLDVDSSNIIVFYPSNGGTDFFQTVYITDTIKVMGTWSFSTYDYTNSDNPEKTIKTSLSINKDFTVQSHESYNDIDLVLNFELESYTSLNITNIEPDDQSYPALYTNRNALSLQVDELGFLYFYNYAGENTIYSKN
;
A
#
# COMPACT_ATOMS: atom_id res chain seq x y z
N MET A 1 -23.39 -67.89 31.74
CA MET A 1 -23.39 -66.41 31.86
C MET A 1 -22.49 -65.83 30.78
N LYS A 2 -23.00 -65.63 29.56
CA LYS A 2 -22.24 -65.15 28.39
C LYS A 2 -23.19 -64.40 27.44
N LYS A 3 -23.86 -63.34 27.89
CA LYS A 3 -24.72 -62.51 26.99
C LYS A 3 -24.81 -61.02 27.38
N PHE A 4 -23.92 -60.52 28.24
CA PHE A 4 -24.02 -59.13 28.73
C PHE A 4 -22.90 -58.17 28.30
N ILE A 5 -21.90 -58.64 27.53
CA ILE A 5 -20.73 -57.80 27.16
C ILE A 5 -20.94 -57.06 25.82
N THR A 6 -21.92 -57.44 25.00
CA THR A 6 -22.06 -56.88 23.64
C THR A 6 -22.72 -55.51 23.59
N TYR A 7 -23.43 -55.07 24.64
CA TYR A 7 -24.14 -53.79 24.63
C TYR A 7 -23.30 -52.56 25.06
N ILE A 8 -22.14 -52.78 25.71
CA ILE A 8 -21.26 -51.67 26.10
C ILE A 8 -20.34 -51.23 24.94
N ALA A 9 -20.05 -52.12 23.98
CA ALA A 9 -19.21 -51.79 22.83
C ALA A 9 -19.89 -50.87 21.79
N ILE A 10 -21.23 -50.80 21.77
CA ILE A 10 -21.97 -49.96 20.82
C ILE A 10 -22.05 -48.51 21.30
N PHE A 11 -21.99 -48.25 22.62
CA PHE A 11 -22.00 -46.90 23.16
C PHE A 11 -20.66 -46.15 23.01
N CYS A 12 -19.55 -46.86 22.81
CA CYS A 12 -18.24 -46.24 22.56
C CYS A 12 -17.97 -45.90 21.08
N LEU A 13 -18.87 -46.27 20.16
CA LEU A 13 -18.70 -45.97 18.72
C LEU A 13 -19.48 -44.74 18.26
N LEU A 14 -20.28 -44.12 19.12
CA LEU A 14 -21.04 -42.89 18.81
C LEU A 14 -20.45 -41.62 19.46
N SER A 15 -19.35 -41.73 20.19
CA SER A 15 -18.66 -40.59 20.83
C SER A 15 -17.33 -40.19 20.16
N CYS A 16 -17.08 -40.70 18.95
CA CYS A 16 -16.14 -40.09 18.00
C CYS A 16 -16.91 -39.55 16.80
N SER A 17 -17.86 -38.64 17.02
CA SER A 17 -18.01 -37.57 16.02
C SER A 17 -16.87 -36.62 16.31
N SER A 18 -15.82 -36.66 15.49
CA SER A 18 -15.01 -35.47 15.33
C SER A 18 -16.00 -34.35 15.01
N ASP A 19 -16.00 -33.31 15.84
CA ASP A 19 -16.40 -31.99 15.40
C ASP A 19 -15.39 -31.59 14.33
N ASP A 20 -15.51 -32.20 13.14
CA ASP A 20 -15.06 -31.58 11.91
C ASP A 20 -16.06 -30.46 11.65
N GLN A 21 -16.01 -29.42 12.49
CA GLN A 21 -16.47 -28.12 12.04
C GLN A 21 -15.65 -27.85 10.79
N ASP A 22 -16.32 -27.80 9.64
CA ASP A 22 -15.75 -27.27 8.41
C ASP A 22 -15.07 -25.96 8.80
N LYS A 23 -13.74 -25.97 8.93
CA LYS A 23 -12.98 -24.79 9.30
C LYS A 23 -13.12 -23.82 8.14
N GLN A 24 -14.08 -22.93 8.25
CA GLN A 24 -14.26 -21.86 7.29
C GLN A 24 -13.01 -20.99 7.37
N ASN A 25 -12.37 -20.78 6.22
CA ASN A 25 -11.23 -19.89 6.15
C ASN A 25 -11.68 -18.49 6.58
N SER A 26 -10.88 -17.82 7.42
CA SER A 26 -11.13 -16.45 7.82
C SER A 26 -9.86 -15.60 7.74
N ILE A 27 -10.05 -14.32 7.41
CA ILE A 27 -9.04 -13.27 7.55
C ILE A 27 -9.44 -12.44 8.77
N SER A 28 -8.54 -12.33 9.73
CA SER A 28 -8.74 -11.52 10.94
C SER A 28 -7.64 -10.46 11.02
N ILE A 29 -8.02 -9.18 11.05
CA ILE A 29 -7.10 -8.03 11.00
C ILE A 29 -7.35 -7.13 12.20
N GLN A 30 -6.26 -6.64 12.79
CA GLN A 30 -6.28 -5.65 13.85
C GLN A 30 -5.43 -4.44 13.42
N LEU A 31 -6.00 -3.25 13.52
CA LEU A 31 -5.29 -2.01 13.27
C LEU A 31 -4.34 -1.67 14.42
N ASN A 32 -3.15 -1.19 14.06
CA ASN A 32 -2.17 -0.64 14.98
C ASN A 32 -1.83 0.80 14.58
N PHE A 33 -1.97 1.73 15.53
CA PHE A 33 -1.73 3.17 15.36
C PHE A 33 -0.40 3.65 15.96
N ASP A 34 0.49 2.74 16.40
CA ASP A 34 1.75 3.08 17.06
C ASP A 34 2.65 4.00 16.21
N GLN A 35 2.51 3.96 14.88
CA GLN A 35 3.30 4.76 13.94
C GLN A 35 2.71 6.14 13.60
N ILE A 36 1.49 6.45 14.04
CA ILE A 36 0.77 7.69 13.69
C ILE A 36 0.39 8.48 14.95
N SER A 37 1.27 8.51 15.94
CA SER A 37 1.00 9.15 17.24
C SER A 37 0.59 10.63 17.15
N GLU A 38 1.01 11.33 16.10
CA GLU A 38 0.61 12.71 15.83
C GLU A 38 -0.88 12.86 15.46
N TYR A 39 -1.48 11.81 14.88
CA TYR A 39 -2.88 11.74 14.46
C TYR A 39 -3.80 11.08 15.50
N ALA A 40 -3.28 10.73 16.68
CA ALA A 40 -3.99 9.92 17.68
C ALA A 40 -5.29 10.55 18.21
N ASN A 41 -5.46 11.87 18.07
CA ASN A 41 -6.69 12.58 18.47
C ASN A 41 -7.63 12.88 17.29
N ASP A 42 -7.16 12.71 16.06
CA ASP A 42 -7.89 13.10 14.86
C ASP A 42 -8.69 11.94 14.26
N TYR A 43 -8.31 10.70 14.59
CA TYR A 43 -8.93 9.49 14.05
C TYR A 43 -9.31 8.50 15.15
N THR A 44 -10.39 7.79 14.89
CA THR A 44 -10.83 6.59 15.59
C THR A 44 -10.78 5.39 14.66
N PHE A 45 -10.84 4.17 15.21
CA PHE A 45 -10.85 2.97 14.38
C PHE A 45 -12.02 2.90 13.38
N SER A 46 -13.15 3.54 13.70
CA SER A 46 -14.33 3.57 12.83
C SER A 46 -14.19 4.51 11.63
N ASP A 47 -13.13 5.32 11.56
CA ASP A 47 -12.83 6.17 10.40
C ASP A 47 -12.16 5.39 9.27
N PHE A 48 -11.73 4.16 9.54
CA PHE A 48 -11.00 3.29 8.63
C PHE A 48 -11.91 2.31 7.90
N LYS A 49 -11.62 2.17 6.61
CA LYS A 49 -12.26 1.23 5.70
C LYS A 49 -11.25 0.20 5.25
N ILE A 50 -11.74 -0.95 4.83
CA ILE A 50 -10.94 -2.01 4.23
C ILE A 50 -11.55 -2.46 2.91
N LYS A 51 -10.68 -2.69 1.93
CA LYS A 51 -10.98 -3.49 0.75
C LYS A 51 -9.95 -4.62 0.66
N ILE A 52 -10.42 -5.79 0.23
CA ILE A 52 -9.56 -6.96 0.00
C ILE A 52 -9.69 -7.38 -1.46
N TYR A 53 -8.55 -7.65 -2.09
CA TYR A 53 -8.46 -8.04 -3.48
C TYR A 53 -7.76 -9.39 -3.62
N SER A 54 -8.18 -10.11 -4.64
CA SER A 54 -7.64 -11.44 -4.91
C SER A 54 -6.40 -11.45 -5.81
N THR A 55 -6.14 -10.33 -6.49
CA THR A 55 -5.02 -10.14 -7.40
C THR A 55 -4.36 -8.79 -7.16
N LYS A 56 -3.08 -8.68 -7.53
CA LYS A 56 -2.29 -7.44 -7.43
C LYS A 56 -2.83 -6.34 -8.35
N GLU A 57 -3.26 -6.73 -9.56
CA GLU A 57 -3.84 -5.83 -10.56
C GLU A 57 -5.16 -5.22 -10.07
N ASP A 58 -6.04 -6.02 -9.47
CA ASP A 58 -7.28 -5.52 -8.87
C ASP A 58 -7.00 -4.54 -7.72
N TYR A 59 -5.98 -4.80 -6.90
CA TYR A 59 -5.55 -3.90 -5.81
C TYR A 59 -5.05 -2.55 -6.33
N PHE A 60 -4.15 -2.56 -7.33
CA PHE A 60 -3.60 -1.33 -7.92
C PHE A 60 -4.66 -0.49 -8.62
N ASN A 61 -5.60 -1.14 -9.32
CA ASN A 61 -6.68 -0.47 -10.03
C ASN A 61 -7.91 -0.18 -9.15
N GLU A 62 -7.92 -0.66 -7.90
CA GLU A 62 -9.05 -0.64 -6.98
C GLU A 62 -10.36 -1.22 -7.57
N THR A 63 -10.24 -2.33 -8.31
CA THR A 63 -11.37 -2.99 -8.99
C THR A 63 -11.66 -4.37 -8.40
N ASN A 64 -12.90 -4.85 -8.56
CA ASN A 64 -13.32 -6.21 -8.17
C ASN A 64 -12.91 -6.68 -6.75
N PRO A 65 -13.16 -5.88 -5.69
CA PRO A 65 -12.85 -6.34 -4.34
C PRO A 65 -13.65 -7.60 -4.01
N VAL A 66 -12.99 -8.58 -3.39
CA VAL A 66 -13.67 -9.78 -2.86
C VAL A 66 -14.39 -9.47 -1.54
N PHE A 67 -13.96 -8.42 -0.86
CA PHE A 67 -14.59 -7.91 0.34
C PHE A 67 -14.41 -6.39 0.44
N SER A 68 -15.41 -5.71 1.01
CA SER A 68 -15.33 -4.30 1.41
C SER A 68 -16.13 -4.11 2.69
N GLY A 69 -15.57 -3.38 3.64
CA GLY A 69 -16.21 -3.16 4.94
C GLY A 69 -15.48 -2.14 5.78
N ASP A 70 -15.94 -2.02 7.03
CA ASP A 70 -15.46 -1.07 8.02
C ASP A 70 -14.93 -1.83 9.24
N PHE A 71 -13.96 -1.24 9.94
CA PHE A 71 -13.46 -1.79 11.20
C PHE A 71 -14.45 -1.51 12.34
N ASP A 72 -14.47 -2.40 13.33
CA ASP A 72 -15.24 -2.16 14.54
C ASP A 72 -14.58 -1.11 15.44
N THR A 73 -15.25 -0.75 16.55
CA THR A 73 -14.76 0.26 17.50
C THR A 73 -13.46 -0.13 18.21
N THR A 74 -13.04 -1.40 18.11
CA THR A 74 -11.78 -1.91 18.67
C THR A 74 -10.65 -1.95 17.64
N GLY A 75 -10.93 -1.61 16.38
CA GLY A 75 -9.97 -1.71 15.28
C GLY A 75 -9.81 -3.14 14.76
N ALA A 76 -10.76 -4.02 15.07
CA ALA A 76 -10.75 -5.40 14.62
C ALA A 76 -11.75 -5.61 13.48
N ILE A 77 -11.42 -6.55 12.59
CA ILE A 77 -12.36 -7.10 11.62
C ILE A 77 -12.05 -8.58 11.36
N SER A 78 -13.10 -9.39 11.23
CA SER A 78 -13.01 -10.81 10.88
C SER A 78 -13.90 -11.12 9.68
N ILE A 79 -13.32 -11.71 8.64
CA ILE A 79 -13.95 -11.95 7.34
C ILE A 79 -13.87 -13.44 7.05
N SER A 80 -15.01 -14.13 7.01
CA SER A 80 -15.05 -15.59 6.79
C SER A 80 -15.78 -16.00 5.51
N GLU A 81 -16.67 -15.15 4.97
CA GLU A 81 -17.46 -15.49 3.80
C GLU A 81 -16.63 -15.45 2.51
N ASN A 82 -16.74 -16.52 1.69
CA ASN A 82 -16.11 -16.63 0.38
C ASN A 82 -14.57 -16.50 0.36
N ILE A 83 -13.89 -16.75 1.47
CA ILE A 83 -12.43 -16.73 1.56
C ILE A 83 -11.85 -18.10 1.19
N ALA A 84 -11.06 -18.15 0.13
CA ALA A 84 -10.22 -19.30 -0.22
C ALA A 84 -8.84 -19.20 0.44
N ALA A 85 -8.18 -20.34 0.67
CA ALA A 85 -6.81 -20.38 1.19
C ALA A 85 -5.80 -19.94 0.12
N LYS A 86 -5.42 -18.65 0.13
CA LYS A 86 -4.43 -18.03 -0.76
C LYS A 86 -3.96 -16.69 -0.18
N SER A 87 -3.02 -16.02 -0.84
CA SER A 87 -2.65 -14.64 -0.53
C SER A 87 -3.72 -13.65 -1.02
N TYR A 88 -3.94 -12.60 -0.24
CA TYR A 88 -4.81 -11.48 -0.60
C TYR A 88 -4.08 -10.15 -0.42
N TYR A 89 -4.47 -9.17 -1.22
CA TYR A 89 -3.98 -7.80 -1.14
C TYR A 89 -4.97 -6.95 -0.36
N VAL A 90 -4.49 -6.18 0.61
CA VAL A 90 -5.31 -5.46 1.57
C VAL A 90 -5.06 -3.96 1.46
N ASP A 91 -6.17 -3.23 1.35
CA ASP A 91 -6.21 -1.78 1.18
C ASP A 91 -7.01 -1.19 2.32
N ILE A 92 -6.31 -0.67 3.31
CA ILE A 92 -6.88 -0.04 4.50
C ILE A 92 -6.60 1.45 4.43
N TYR A 93 -7.63 2.26 4.59
CA TYR A 93 -7.51 3.71 4.47
C TYR A 93 -8.54 4.43 5.35
N SER A 94 -8.18 5.62 5.84
CA SER A 94 -9.12 6.55 6.45
C SER A 94 -10.08 7.11 5.40
N THR A 95 -11.29 7.50 5.82
CA THR A 95 -12.34 7.97 4.90
C THR A 95 -11.91 9.18 4.04
N ASP A 96 -11.06 10.05 4.58
CA ASP A 96 -10.46 11.20 3.89
C ASP A 96 -9.17 10.88 3.11
N LYS A 97 -8.70 9.62 3.18
CA LYS A 97 -7.49 9.11 2.52
C LYS A 97 -6.20 9.81 2.95
N VAL A 98 -6.13 10.29 4.19
CA VAL A 98 -4.89 10.82 4.78
C VAL A 98 -4.03 9.69 5.32
N LEU A 99 -4.65 8.68 5.94
CA LEU A 99 -3.96 7.55 6.55
C LEU A 99 -4.28 6.26 5.81
N SER A 100 -3.29 5.37 5.69
CA SER A 100 -3.48 4.06 5.06
C SER A 100 -2.39 3.06 5.44
N ASN A 101 -2.52 1.81 5.00
CA ASN A 101 -1.40 0.85 5.01
C ASN A 101 -0.52 0.92 3.75
N TRP A 102 -0.84 1.79 2.78
CA TRP A 102 -0.06 1.90 1.54
C TRP A 102 1.37 2.32 1.83
N GLU A 103 2.35 1.51 1.47
CA GLU A 103 3.76 1.82 1.64
C GLU A 103 4.54 1.23 0.46
N PRO A 104 5.43 2.01 -0.18
CA PRO A 104 6.33 1.48 -1.19
C PRO A 104 7.32 0.51 -0.54
N SER A 105 7.00 -0.77 -0.63
CA SER A 105 7.83 -1.90 -0.24
C SER A 105 7.57 -3.05 -1.19
N ASP A 106 8.39 -4.10 -1.13
CA ASP A 106 8.11 -5.32 -1.88
C ASP A 106 6.79 -5.91 -1.38
N LEU A 107 5.70 -5.65 -2.11
CA LEU A 107 4.38 -6.14 -1.77
C LEU A 107 4.37 -7.65 -1.58
N ASP A 108 5.18 -8.39 -2.33
CA ASP A 108 5.21 -9.85 -2.29
C ASP A 108 6.00 -10.40 -1.08
N VAL A 109 6.60 -9.51 -0.27
CA VAL A 109 7.37 -9.81 0.95
C VAL A 109 6.77 -9.12 2.19
N ASP A 110 6.11 -7.97 2.04
CA ASP A 110 5.59 -7.17 3.15
C ASP A 110 4.19 -7.61 3.61
N SER A 111 4.10 -8.00 4.89
CA SER A 111 2.86 -8.40 5.54
C SER A 111 1.86 -7.26 5.78
N SER A 112 2.28 -6.00 5.60
CA SER A 112 1.42 -4.83 5.82
C SER A 112 0.37 -4.68 4.71
N ASN A 113 0.69 -5.13 3.48
CA ASN A 113 -0.18 -5.02 2.30
C ASN A 113 -0.65 -6.38 1.76
N ILE A 114 -0.01 -7.47 2.18
CA ILE A 114 -0.43 -8.83 1.88
C ILE A 114 -0.77 -9.58 3.15
N ILE A 115 -1.97 -10.14 3.16
CA ILE A 115 -2.36 -11.16 4.12
C ILE A 115 -2.14 -12.51 3.48
N VAL A 116 -1.13 -13.22 3.97
CA VAL A 116 -0.91 -14.63 3.64
C VAL A 116 -1.84 -15.47 4.50
N PHE A 117 -2.72 -16.22 3.86
CA PHE A 117 -3.57 -17.16 4.58
C PHE A 117 -2.73 -18.33 5.10
N TYR A 118 -2.65 -18.47 6.42
CA TYR A 118 -2.17 -19.68 7.06
C TYR A 118 -3.38 -20.54 7.45
N PRO A 119 -3.58 -21.74 6.88
CA PRO A 119 -4.66 -22.62 7.31
C PRO A 119 -4.54 -22.87 8.81
N SER A 120 -5.57 -22.45 9.56
CA SER A 120 -5.52 -22.43 11.01
C SER A 120 -5.45 -23.85 11.57
N ASN A 121 -4.31 -24.20 12.17
CA ASN A 121 -4.22 -25.39 13.04
C ASN A 121 -4.59 -25.07 14.51
N GLY A 122 -4.90 -23.81 14.86
CA GLY A 122 -5.44 -23.48 16.17
C GLY A 122 -5.81 -22.00 16.33
N GLY A 123 -6.98 -21.75 16.91
CA GLY A 123 -7.43 -20.45 17.43
C GLY A 123 -8.15 -19.55 16.42
N THR A 124 -9.41 -19.21 16.70
CA THR A 124 -10.20 -18.16 16.04
C THR A 124 -9.71 -16.73 16.35
N ASP A 125 -8.68 -16.59 17.18
CA ASP A 125 -8.31 -15.33 17.84
C ASP A 125 -6.95 -14.78 17.38
N PHE A 126 -6.39 -15.32 16.29
CA PHE A 126 -5.14 -14.79 15.72
C PHE A 126 -5.45 -13.65 14.75
N PHE A 127 -5.10 -12.43 15.12
CA PHE A 127 -5.21 -11.25 14.27
C PHE A 127 -3.86 -10.94 13.62
N GLN A 128 -3.87 -10.67 12.31
CA GLN A 128 -2.74 -10.06 11.64
C GLN A 128 -2.76 -8.56 11.96
N THR A 129 -1.67 -8.08 12.55
CA THR A 129 -1.49 -6.65 12.83
C THR A 129 -1.07 -5.93 11.57
N VAL A 130 -1.80 -4.89 11.19
CA VAL A 130 -1.44 -4.01 10.06
C VAL A 130 -1.12 -2.62 10.60
N TYR A 131 0.01 -2.07 10.15
CA TYR A 131 0.46 -0.73 10.50
C TYR A 131 -0.16 0.32 9.57
N ILE A 132 -0.56 1.43 10.16
CA ILE A 132 -1.10 2.59 9.44
C ILE A 132 -0.06 3.70 9.45
N THR A 133 0.09 4.37 8.30
CA THR A 133 1.00 5.48 8.05
C THR A 133 0.28 6.61 7.29
N ASP A 134 0.94 7.74 7.09
CA ASP A 134 0.42 8.89 6.34
C ASP A 134 1.06 9.03 4.93
N THR A 135 1.82 8.03 4.51
CA THR A 135 2.60 8.04 3.26
C THR A 135 1.73 8.25 2.03
N ILE A 136 0.49 7.76 2.03
CA ILE A 136 -0.50 7.93 0.95
C ILE A 136 -0.75 9.39 0.58
N LYS A 137 -0.40 10.34 1.45
CA LYS A 137 -0.46 11.78 1.15
C LYS A 137 0.32 12.16 -0.11
N VAL A 138 1.42 11.46 -0.43
CA VAL A 138 2.21 11.69 -1.65
C VAL A 138 1.47 11.25 -2.92
N MET A 139 0.52 10.33 -2.81
CA MET A 139 -0.19 9.79 -3.96
C MET A 139 -1.13 10.84 -4.60
N GLY A 140 -1.19 10.83 -5.93
CA GLY A 140 -2.04 11.70 -6.74
C GLY A 140 -1.26 12.49 -7.80
N THR A 141 -1.96 13.41 -8.44
CA THR A 141 -1.39 14.33 -9.43
C THR A 141 -1.12 15.68 -8.81
N TRP A 142 0.09 16.16 -9.03
CA TRP A 142 0.65 17.38 -8.47
C TRP A 142 1.01 18.34 -9.61
N SER A 143 0.63 19.60 -9.45
CA SER A 143 0.96 20.66 -10.40
C SER A 143 2.21 21.40 -9.98
N PHE A 144 3.11 21.64 -10.93
CA PHE A 144 4.32 22.39 -10.66
C PHE A 144 3.98 23.79 -10.15
N SER A 145 4.63 24.20 -9.06
CA SER A 145 4.47 25.54 -8.49
C SER A 145 5.71 26.39 -8.69
N THR A 146 6.86 25.95 -8.21
CA THR A 146 8.10 26.73 -8.28
C THR A 146 9.34 25.85 -8.11
N TYR A 147 10.51 26.41 -8.42
CA TYR A 147 11.78 25.88 -7.96
C TYR A 147 12.08 26.47 -6.58
N ASP A 148 12.44 25.61 -5.62
CA ASP A 148 13.04 26.01 -4.35
C ASP A 148 14.55 26.22 -4.50
N TYR A 149 15.17 25.35 -5.31
CA TYR A 149 16.57 25.45 -5.67
C TYR A 149 16.77 25.05 -7.13
N THR A 150 17.61 25.82 -7.83
CA THR A 150 18.07 25.49 -9.18
C THR A 150 19.59 25.40 -9.19
N ASN A 151 20.13 24.30 -9.71
CA ASN A 151 21.55 24.19 -9.93
C ASN A 151 21.96 25.06 -11.13
N SER A 152 22.56 26.23 -10.86
CA SER A 152 22.98 27.18 -11.90
C SER A 152 24.06 26.65 -12.82
N ASP A 153 24.78 25.61 -12.40
CA ASP A 153 25.84 24.98 -13.16
C ASP A 153 25.32 23.87 -14.08
N ASN A 154 24.03 23.54 -14.00
CA ASN A 154 23.38 22.59 -14.88
C ASN A 154 22.75 23.32 -16.08
N PRO A 155 23.27 23.15 -17.32
CA PRO A 155 22.69 23.78 -18.51
C PRO A 155 21.34 23.19 -18.91
N GLU A 156 20.93 22.06 -18.32
CA GLU A 156 19.78 21.25 -18.75
C GLU A 156 18.49 21.53 -17.97
N LYS A 157 18.18 22.81 -17.80
CA LYS A 157 16.96 23.20 -17.10
C LYS A 157 15.74 22.79 -17.93
N THR A 158 14.88 21.96 -17.35
CA THR A 158 13.55 21.68 -17.91
C THR A 158 12.49 22.54 -17.30
N ILE A 159 11.44 22.78 -18.08
CA ILE A 159 10.19 23.37 -17.60
C ILE A 159 9.33 22.23 -17.06
N LYS A 160 9.12 22.17 -15.74
CA LYS A 160 8.25 21.17 -15.12
C LYS A 160 6.79 21.58 -15.26
N THR A 161 5.90 20.62 -15.47
CA THR A 161 4.45 20.89 -15.54
C THR A 161 3.69 20.15 -14.44
N SER A 162 3.93 18.85 -14.29
CA SER A 162 3.20 18.03 -13.32
C SER A 162 3.97 16.79 -12.92
N LEU A 163 3.66 16.28 -11.74
CA LEU A 163 4.17 15.01 -11.23
C LEU A 163 2.98 14.14 -10.81
N SER A 164 2.91 12.90 -11.27
CA SER A 164 1.87 11.93 -10.88
C SER A 164 2.51 10.80 -10.11
N ILE A 165 1.97 10.47 -8.94
CA ILE A 165 2.40 9.36 -8.08
C ILE A 165 1.22 8.40 -7.94
N ASN A 166 1.41 7.16 -8.41
CA ASN A 166 0.35 6.17 -8.55
C ASN A 166 0.38 5.10 -7.44
N LYS A 167 -0.74 4.40 -7.27
CA LYS A 167 -0.90 3.32 -6.26
C LYS A 167 0.04 2.14 -6.49
N ASP A 168 0.43 1.91 -7.75
CA ASP A 168 1.36 0.86 -8.18
C ASP A 168 2.84 1.26 -8.01
N PHE A 169 3.11 2.31 -7.26
CA PHE A 169 4.45 2.83 -6.95
C PHE A 169 5.20 3.40 -8.15
N THR A 170 4.49 3.61 -9.27
CA THR A 170 5.04 4.35 -10.41
C THR A 170 4.89 5.85 -10.19
N VAL A 171 5.87 6.61 -10.68
CA VAL A 171 5.86 8.07 -10.66
C VAL A 171 6.18 8.59 -12.06
N GLN A 172 5.48 9.63 -12.49
CA GLN A 172 5.66 10.25 -13.80
C GLN A 172 5.84 11.75 -13.67
N SER A 173 6.97 12.28 -14.14
CA SER A 173 7.19 13.73 -14.26
C SER A 173 6.98 14.15 -15.70
N HIS A 174 6.11 15.14 -15.91
CA HIS A 174 5.89 15.76 -17.21
C HIS A 174 6.64 17.08 -17.26
N GLU A 175 7.45 17.23 -18.30
CA GLU A 175 8.41 18.31 -18.42
C GLU A 175 8.65 18.69 -19.89
N SER A 176 9.28 19.83 -20.14
CA SER A 176 9.73 20.23 -21.48
C SER A 176 11.20 20.62 -21.47
N TYR A 177 11.97 20.09 -22.42
CA TYR A 177 13.37 20.42 -22.70
C TYR A 177 13.55 20.77 -24.17
N ASN A 178 14.12 21.94 -24.51
CA ASN A 178 14.35 22.35 -25.90
C ASN A 178 13.12 22.19 -26.82
N ASP A 179 11.94 22.60 -26.35
CA ASP A 179 10.64 22.48 -27.03
C ASP A 179 10.19 21.03 -27.32
N ILE A 180 10.75 20.05 -26.60
CA ILE A 180 10.34 18.65 -26.61
C ILE A 180 9.65 18.34 -25.28
N ASP A 181 8.39 17.89 -25.35
CA ASP A 181 7.67 17.36 -24.20
C ASP A 181 8.25 15.99 -23.82
N LEU A 182 8.63 15.86 -22.56
CA LEU A 182 9.24 14.67 -21.97
C LEU A 182 8.33 14.11 -20.87
N VAL A 183 8.27 12.79 -20.79
CA VAL A 183 7.72 12.04 -19.65
C VAL A 183 8.84 11.22 -19.06
N LEU A 184 9.20 11.54 -17.83
CA LEU A 184 10.17 10.78 -17.07
C LEU A 184 9.42 9.84 -16.15
N ASN A 185 9.67 8.55 -16.28
CA ASN A 185 9.06 7.55 -15.42
C ASN A 185 10.06 7.10 -14.35
N PHE A 186 9.55 6.94 -13.15
CA PHE A 186 10.29 6.48 -12.00
C PHE A 186 9.51 5.37 -11.29
N GLU A 187 10.25 4.60 -10.50
CA GLU A 187 9.74 3.62 -9.55
C GLU A 187 10.10 4.09 -8.14
N LEU A 188 9.14 4.06 -7.22
CA LEU A 188 9.36 4.31 -5.80
C LEU A 188 9.97 3.06 -5.16
N GLU A 189 11.23 3.17 -4.71
CA GLU A 189 11.90 2.09 -3.99
C GLU A 189 11.61 2.12 -2.49
N SER A 190 11.23 3.29 -1.98
CA SER A 190 10.77 3.52 -0.63
C SER A 190 9.86 4.74 -0.63
N TYR A 191 9.30 5.10 0.53
CA TYR A 191 8.48 6.30 0.69
C TYR A 191 9.17 7.59 0.15
N THR A 192 10.50 7.68 0.27
CA THR A 192 11.24 8.89 -0.12
C THR A 192 12.18 8.70 -1.28
N SER A 193 12.49 7.48 -1.72
CA SER A 193 13.53 7.23 -2.74
C SER A 193 12.92 6.80 -4.06
N LEU A 194 13.44 7.36 -5.16
CA LEU A 194 12.98 7.04 -6.52
C LEU A 194 14.13 6.58 -7.39
N ASN A 195 13.82 5.69 -8.31
CA ASN A 195 14.71 5.34 -9.40
C ASN A 195 14.05 5.61 -10.75
N ILE A 196 14.77 6.32 -11.61
CA ILE A 196 14.35 6.52 -13.00
C ILE A 196 14.39 5.19 -13.76
N THR A 197 13.29 4.88 -14.43
CA THR A 197 13.12 3.65 -15.21
C THR A 197 13.27 3.92 -16.70
N ASN A 198 12.62 4.95 -17.22
CA ASN A 198 12.77 5.39 -18.61
C ASN A 198 12.43 6.89 -18.80
N ILE A 199 12.67 7.39 -20.00
CA ILE A 199 12.31 8.75 -20.46
C ILE A 199 11.66 8.61 -21.83
N GLU A 200 10.56 9.31 -22.04
CA GLU A 200 9.78 9.26 -23.28
C GLU A 200 9.56 10.68 -23.85
N PRO A 201 9.88 10.94 -25.14
CA PRO A 201 10.62 10.06 -26.04
C PRO A 201 12.05 9.77 -25.52
N ASP A 202 12.63 8.64 -25.97
CA ASP A 202 14.02 8.30 -25.67
C ASP A 202 14.96 9.35 -26.29
N ASP A 203 15.40 10.30 -25.49
CA ASP A 203 16.41 11.28 -25.86
C ASP A 203 17.75 10.86 -25.26
N GLN A 204 18.64 10.36 -26.12
CA GLN A 204 20.00 9.94 -25.76
C GLN A 204 20.85 11.07 -25.14
N SER A 205 20.39 12.32 -25.21
CA SER A 205 21.08 13.49 -24.71
C SER A 205 20.49 14.07 -23.43
N TYR A 206 19.39 13.53 -22.90
CA TYR A 206 18.73 14.06 -21.70
C TYR A 206 18.43 12.99 -20.64
N PRO A 207 18.69 13.26 -19.35
CA PRO A 207 19.58 14.30 -18.85
C PRO A 207 21.05 13.94 -19.15
N ALA A 208 21.83 14.84 -19.77
CA ALA A 208 23.26 14.67 -20.02
C ALA A 208 24.08 14.52 -18.73
N LEU A 209 23.60 15.07 -17.62
CA LEU A 209 24.24 14.94 -16.31
C LEU A 209 23.38 14.13 -15.34
N TYR A 210 23.42 12.80 -15.49
CA TYR A 210 22.94 11.85 -14.48
C TYR A 210 23.86 11.84 -13.25
N THR A 211 23.88 12.93 -12.50
CA THR A 211 24.92 13.16 -11.48
C THR A 211 24.66 12.45 -10.16
N ASN A 212 23.41 12.10 -9.84
CA ASN A 212 23.13 11.39 -8.58
C ASN A 212 21.80 10.62 -8.58
N ARG A 213 21.83 9.34 -9.00
CA ARG A 213 20.66 8.44 -8.89
C ARG A 213 20.14 8.32 -7.45
N ASN A 214 21.05 8.38 -6.47
CA ASN A 214 20.72 8.18 -5.05
C ASN A 214 20.17 9.44 -4.36
N ALA A 215 19.99 10.55 -5.08
CA ALA A 215 19.45 11.78 -4.51
C ALA A 215 17.98 12.03 -4.90
N LEU A 216 17.44 11.25 -5.84
CA LEU A 216 16.04 11.38 -6.25
C LEU A 216 15.13 11.12 -5.06
N SER A 217 14.41 12.15 -4.63
CA SER A 217 13.60 12.02 -3.43
C SER A 217 12.35 12.88 -3.39
N LEU A 218 11.36 12.38 -2.66
CA LEU A 218 10.08 13.05 -2.43
C LEU A 218 9.86 13.33 -0.94
N GLN A 219 9.21 14.46 -0.67
CA GLN A 219 8.75 14.82 0.67
C GLN A 219 7.50 15.70 0.58
N VAL A 220 6.50 15.45 1.41
CA VAL A 220 5.37 16.38 1.60
C VAL A 220 5.56 17.12 2.92
N ASP A 221 5.46 18.45 2.88
CA ASP A 221 5.53 19.29 4.08
C ASP A 221 4.17 19.42 4.79
N GLU A 222 4.16 20.07 5.96
CA GLU A 222 2.97 20.30 6.78
C GLU A 222 1.92 21.20 6.08
N LEU A 223 2.33 21.98 5.08
CA LEU A 223 1.45 22.83 4.29
C LEU A 223 0.83 22.09 3.09
N GLY A 224 1.21 20.82 2.89
CA GLY A 224 0.72 19.98 1.81
C GLY A 224 1.41 20.25 0.47
N PHE A 225 2.61 20.84 0.46
CA PHE A 225 3.43 20.93 -0.74
C PHE A 225 4.32 19.71 -0.89
N LEU A 226 4.46 19.24 -2.13
CA LEU A 226 5.36 18.15 -2.47
C LEU A 226 6.68 18.72 -2.99
N TYR A 227 7.77 18.38 -2.32
CA TYR A 227 9.14 18.65 -2.74
C TYR A 227 9.67 17.43 -3.47
N PHE A 228 10.27 17.68 -4.63
CA PHE A 228 10.94 16.68 -5.44
C PHE A 228 12.35 17.14 -5.76
N TYR A 229 13.34 16.45 -5.17
CA TYR A 229 14.73 16.60 -5.55
C TYR A 229 15.01 15.74 -6.77
N ASN A 230 15.31 16.37 -7.89
CA ASN A 230 15.37 15.69 -9.18
C ASN A 230 16.81 15.37 -9.64
N TYR A 231 16.92 14.65 -10.75
CA TYR A 231 18.18 14.15 -11.33
C TYR A 231 19.10 15.27 -11.84
N ALA A 232 18.55 16.48 -12.08
CA ALA A 232 19.29 17.67 -12.48
C ALA A 232 19.90 18.41 -11.27
N GLY A 233 19.68 17.90 -10.04
CA GLY A 233 20.10 18.54 -8.80
C GLY A 233 19.24 19.73 -8.42
N GLU A 234 18.03 19.86 -8.99
CA GLU A 234 17.07 20.89 -8.64
C GLU A 234 16.14 20.41 -7.53
N ASN A 235 15.64 21.33 -6.72
CA ASN A 235 14.54 21.09 -5.80
C ASN A 235 13.29 21.79 -6.33
N THR A 236 12.26 21.00 -6.63
CA THR A 236 11.01 21.48 -7.24
C THR A 236 9.85 21.30 -6.28
N ILE A 237 9.00 22.33 -6.19
CA ILE A 237 7.81 22.33 -5.35
C ILE A 237 6.59 22.16 -6.24
N TYR A 238 5.71 21.25 -5.84
CA TYR A 238 4.40 21.02 -6.44
C TYR A 238 3.28 21.22 -5.42
N SER A 239 2.11 21.60 -5.91
CA SER A 239 0.86 21.70 -5.15
C SER A 239 -0.16 20.69 -5.67
N LYS A 240 -1.01 20.20 -4.77
CA LYS A 240 -2.09 19.28 -5.15
C LYS A 240 -3.17 20.05 -5.92
N ASN A 241 -3.64 19.50 -7.03
CA ASN A 241 -4.75 20.07 -7.81
C ASN A 241 -6.08 20.02 -7.06
#